data_AF-A0AAW1FG18-F1
#
_entry.id   AF-A0AAW1FG18-F1
#
_cell.length_a   1.000
_cell.length_b   1.000
_cell.length_c   1.000
_cell.angle_alpha   90.00
_cell.angle_beta   90.00
_cell.angle_gamma   90.00
#
_symmetry.space_group_name_H-M   'P 1'
#
loop_
_entity.id
_entity.type
_entity.pdbx_description
1 polymer ?
#
loop_
_entity_poly.entity_id
_entity_poly.type
_entity_poly.pdbx_seq_one_letter_code
_entity_poly.pdbx_strand_id
1 'polypeptide(L)' 'MYRQLMLSRRTITSSARRPVENSVKEKQKLFQEDNGRPIHLKGGSRDALLYRATITLTVFGAGCVVYELFSAAMPKKPH' A
#
# COMPACT_ATOMS: atom_id res chain seq x y z
N MET A 1 35.55 34.69 -44.54
CA MET A 1 34.33 34.34 -45.29
C MET A 1 33.82 32.97 -44.84
N TYR A 2 33.09 32.90 -43.71
CA TYR A 2 32.21 31.77 -43.35
C TYR A 2 31.15 32.34 -42.37
N ARG A 3 30.26 33.21 -42.88
CA ARG A 3 28.83 32.97 -43.06
C ARG A 3 28.20 31.95 -42.09
N GLN A 4 27.22 32.48 -41.35
CA GLN A 4 25.96 31.89 -40.89
C GLN A 4 25.95 30.38 -40.63
N LEU A 5 25.74 30.00 -39.37
CA LEU A 5 24.60 29.16 -38.94
C LEU A 5 24.64 28.94 -37.41
N MET A 6 24.45 30.01 -36.65
CA MET A 6 24.03 29.91 -35.24
C MET A 6 22.62 30.47 -35.09
N LEU A 7 21.71 30.04 -35.97
CA LEU A 7 20.30 30.35 -35.88
C LEU A 7 19.50 29.07 -35.61
N SER A 8 18.86 29.11 -34.44
CA SER A 8 17.69 28.33 -34.06
C SER A 8 17.88 26.82 -33.88
N ARG A 9 18.40 26.44 -32.72
CA ARG A 9 17.96 25.18 -32.10
C ARG A 9 17.43 25.45 -30.70
N ARG A 10 16.34 26.23 -30.62
CA ARG A 10 15.47 26.22 -29.45
C ARG A 10 14.70 24.90 -29.46
N THR A 11 15.30 23.85 -28.91
CA THR A 11 14.55 22.65 -28.55
C THR A 11 13.71 23.01 -27.32
N ILE A 12 12.51 23.57 -27.56
CA ILE A 12 11.50 23.73 -26.52
C ILE A 12 10.83 22.36 -26.35
N THR A 13 11.44 21.50 -25.54
CA THR A 13 10.76 20.33 -25.01
C THR A 13 9.92 20.77 -23.82
N SER A 14 8.79 21.40 -24.09
CA SER A 14 7.78 21.68 -23.05
C SER A 14 6.93 20.42 -22.87
N SER A 15 7.48 19.41 -22.19
CA SER A 15 6.61 18.57 -21.36
C SER A 15 6.55 19.29 -20.03
N ALA A 16 5.36 19.76 -19.65
CA ALA A 16 5.13 20.25 -18.30
C ALA A 16 5.32 19.06 -17.36
N ARG A 17 6.56 18.78 -16.94
CA ARG A 17 6.82 17.85 -15.85
C ARG A 17 6.17 18.51 -14.64
N ARG A 18 5.03 18.02 -14.17
CA ARG A 18 4.64 18.26 -12.78
C ARG A 18 5.71 17.53 -11.96
N PRO A 19 6.68 18.20 -11.35
CA PRO A 19 7.66 17.50 -10.54
C PRO A 19 6.88 17.00 -9.35
N VAL A 20 6.61 15.70 -9.29
CA VAL A 20 6.17 15.09 -8.03
C VAL A 20 7.35 15.28 -7.09
N GLU A 21 7.13 15.97 -5.98
CA GLU A 21 8.16 16.22 -5.00
C GLU A 21 8.69 14.90 -4.44
N ASN A 22 10.01 14.80 -4.30
CA ASN A 22 10.65 13.62 -3.77
C ASN A 22 10.46 13.58 -2.24
N SER A 23 9.52 12.74 -1.80
CA SER A 23 9.21 12.52 -0.38
C SER A 23 9.97 11.33 0.24
N VAL A 24 10.96 10.73 -0.44
CA VAL A 24 11.69 9.56 0.07
C VAL A 24 12.34 9.84 1.43
N LYS A 25 12.97 11.01 1.59
CA LYS A 25 13.61 11.39 2.87
C LYS A 25 12.60 11.48 4.02
N GLU A 26 11.40 11.97 3.74
CA GLU A 26 10.33 12.09 4.73
C GLU A 26 9.81 10.71 5.16
N LYS A 27 9.62 9.82 4.18
CA LYS A 27 9.22 8.42 4.47
C LYS A 27 10.32 7.67 5.20
N GLN A 28 11.58 7.85 4.82
CA GLN A 28 12.72 7.27 5.55
C GLN A 28 12.72 7.73 7.02
N LYS A 29 12.55 9.03 7.28
CA LYS A 29 12.44 9.56 8.64
C LYS A 29 11.29 8.91 9.43
N LEU A 30 10.11 8.79 8.83
CA LEU A 30 8.94 8.19 9.47
C LEU A 30 9.17 6.70 9.81
N PHE A 31 9.68 5.92 8.85
CA PHE A 31 9.84 4.48 9.01
C PHE A 31 11.09 4.09 9.82
N GLN A 32 12.08 4.97 9.92
CA GLN A 32 13.30 4.77 10.73
C GLN A 32 13.23 5.43 12.11
N GLU A 33 12.15 6.14 12.45
CA GLU A 33 11.95 6.68 13.80
C GLU A 33 12.01 5.55 14.85
N ASP A 34 12.87 5.69 15.86
CA ASP A 34 13.03 4.68 16.92
C ASP A 34 11.93 4.80 17.99
N ASN A 35 10.71 4.48 17.59
CA ASN A 35 9.51 4.54 18.44
C ASN A 35 9.04 3.14 18.89
N GLY A 36 9.86 2.10 18.70
CA GLY A 36 9.54 0.71 19.07
C GLY A 36 8.38 0.05 18.31
N ARG A 37 7.71 0.76 17.38
CA ARG A 37 6.60 0.19 16.61
C ARG A 37 7.09 -0.82 15.57
N PRO A 38 6.41 -1.97 15.42
CA PRO A 38 6.73 -2.94 14.38
C PRO A 38 6.41 -2.36 12.99
N ILE A 39 7.12 -2.85 11.97
CA ILE A 39 7.08 -2.28 10.61
C ILE A 39 5.67 -2.23 10.00
N HIS A 40 4.81 -3.21 10.29
CA HIS A 40 3.44 -3.30 9.77
C HIS A 40 2.44 -2.35 10.46
N LEU A 41 2.86 -1.60 11.48
CA LEU A 41 2.07 -0.54 12.14
C LEU A 41 2.77 0.83 12.07
N LYS A 42 3.91 0.91 11.37
CA LYS A 42 4.80 2.06 11.41
C LYS A 42 4.22 3.28 10.68
N GLY A 43 3.31 3.07 9.72
CA GLY A 43 2.56 4.11 9.02
C GLY A 43 1.39 4.71 9.83
N GLY A 44 1.13 4.21 11.05
CA GLY A 44 0.24 4.85 12.02
C GLY A 44 -1.19 4.30 12.02
N SER A 45 -2.18 5.19 12.17
CA SER A 45 -3.59 4.82 12.42
C SER A 45 -4.22 4.00 11.29
N ARG A 46 -3.85 4.30 10.04
CA ARG A 46 -4.37 3.57 8.87
C ARG A 46 -3.89 2.12 8.86
N ASP A 47 -2.63 1.89 9.21
CA ASP A 47 -2.06 0.54 9.31
C ASP A 47 -2.75 -0.24 10.44
N ALA A 48 -2.97 0.41 11.59
CA ALA A 48 -3.65 -0.21 12.72
C ALA A 48 -5.12 -0.56 12.41
N LEU A 49 -5.85 0.33 11.71
CA LEU A 49 -7.22 0.05 11.28
C LEU A 49 -7.26 -1.12 10.30
N LEU A 50 -6.37 -1.12 9.30
CA LEU A 50 -6.31 -2.17 8.30
C LEU A 50 -5.96 -3.52 8.95
N TYR A 51 -4.94 -3.55 9.82
CA TYR A 51 -4.55 -4.74 10.55
C TYR A 51 -5.71 -5.32 11.36
N ARG A 52 -6.40 -4.50 12.16
CA ARG A 52 -7.54 -4.95 12.97
C ARG A 52 -8.69 -5.46 12.10
N ALA A 53 -9.01 -4.77 11.01
CA ALA A 53 -10.06 -5.20 10.09
C ALA A 53 -9.73 -6.57 9.47
N THR A 54 -8.47 -6.76 9.02
CA THR A 54 -8.03 -8.05 8.46
C THR A 54 -8.09 -9.16 9.50
N ILE A 55 -7.57 -8.95 10.71
CA ILE A 55 -7.62 -9.97 11.78
C ILE A 55 -9.06 -10.34 12.13
N THR A 56 -9.94 -9.35 12.29
CA THR A 56 -11.36 -9.59 12.58
C THR A 56 -12.01 -10.43 11.48
N LEU A 57 -11.80 -10.06 10.21
CA LEU A 57 -12.36 -10.81 9.08
C LEU A 57 -11.83 -12.25 9.02
N THR A 58 -10.53 -12.44 9.23
CA THR A 58 -9.91 -13.77 9.20
C THR A 58 -10.41 -14.66 10.34
N VAL A 59 -10.47 -14.14 11.57
CA VAL A 59 -10.96 -14.90 12.73
C VAL A 59 -12.44 -15.25 12.56
N PHE A 60 -13.25 -14.29 12.08
CA PHE A 60 -14.66 -14.53 11.80
C PHE A 60 -14.85 -15.60 10.72
N GLY A 61 -14.14 -15.47 9.59
CA GLY A 61 -14.20 -16.44 8.49
C GLY A 61 -13.76 -17.84 8.91
N ALA A 62 -12.69 -17.95 9.71
CA ALA A 62 -12.26 -19.23 10.26
C ALA A 62 -13.35 -19.86 11.15
N GLY A 63 -14.02 -19.06 11.99
CA GLY A 63 -15.15 -19.51 12.79
C GLY A 63 -16.30 -20.05 11.94
N CYS A 64 -16.68 -19.34 10.88
CA CYS A 64 -17.71 -19.80 9.94
C CYS A 64 -17.33 -21.13 9.28
N VAL A 65 -16.08 -21.27 8.82
CA VAL A 65 -15.61 -22.52 8.22
C VAL A 65 -15.66 -23.68 9.20
N VAL A 66 -15.25 -23.48 10.45
CA VAL A 66 -15.33 -24.53 11.49
C VAL A 66 -16.78 -24.92 11.77
N TYR A 67 -17.69 -23.94 11.85
CA TYR A 67 -19.11 -24.20 12.04
C TYR A 67 -19.71 -25.03 10.89
N GLU A 68 -19.46 -24.62 9.65
CA GLU A 68 -19.94 -25.33 8.46
C GLU A 68 -19.34 -26.73 8.35
N LEU A 69 -18.05 -26.87 8.63
CA LEU A 69 -17.37 -28.17 8.64
C LEU A 69 -17.99 -29.11 9.68
N PHE A 70 -18.24 -28.61 10.90
CA PHE A 70 -18.90 -29.40 11.95
C PHE A 70 -20.32 -29.82 11.55
N SER A 71 -21.10 -28.89 11.01
CA SER A 71 -22.45 -29.15 10.48
C SER A 71 -22.45 -30.19 9.36
N ALA A 72 -21.46 -30.14 8.47
CA ALA A 72 -21.30 -31.08 7.36
C ALA A 72 -20.80 -32.47 7.81
N ALA A 73 -19.97 -32.53 8.85
CA ALA A 73 -19.41 -33.79 9.37
C ALA A 73 -20.43 -34.63 10.16
N MET A 74 -21.46 -34.00 10.73
CA MET A 74 -22.48 -34.69 11.52
C MET A 74 -23.60 -35.24 10.61
N PRO A 75 -24.05 -36.49 10.84
CA PRO A 75 -25.13 -37.07 10.05
C PRO A 75 -26.43 -36.29 10.28
N LYS A 76 -27.06 -35.85 9.19
CA LYS A 76 -28.38 -35.21 9.24
C LYS A 76 -29.44 -36.28 9.47
N LYS A 77 -30.40 -36.02 10.35
CA LYS A 77 -31.53 -36.94 10.55
C LYS A 77 -32.23 -37.14 9.20
N PRO A 78 -32.44 -38.38 8.75
CA PRO A 78 -33.30 -38.64 7.62
C PRO A 78 -34.73 -38.21 7.97
N HIS A 79 -35.40 -37.61 6.99
CA HIS A 79 -36.82 -37.25 7.07
C HIS A 79 -37.71 -38.47 7.27
#